data_AF-A0A847HQS8-F1
#
_entry.id   AF-A0A847HQS8-F1
#
_cell.length_a   1.000
_cell.length_b   1.000
_cell.length_c   1.000
_cell.angle_alpha   90.00
_cell.angle_beta   90.00
_cell.angle_gamma   90.00
#
_symmetry.space_group_name_H-M   'P 1'
#
loop_
_entity.id
_entity.type
_entity.pdbx_description
1 polymer ?
#
loop_
_entity_poly.entity_id
_entity_poly.type
_entity_poly.pdbx_seq_one_letter_code
_entity_poly.pdbx_strand_id
1 'polypeptide(L)'
;MKRTALLSTAFAPLALTSLLLLASCAPPRSEIEPPPPPPVELSLEERQRIFREYMQEDGKITQQAEKKFPNSPIEAFEFKEELRTEYKASLAAQERIPRTQLEDILTQAKQEKWTLTPDS
;
A
#
# COMPACT_ATOMS: atom_id res chain seq x y z
N MET A 1 -46.02 -49.59 4.89
CA MET A 1 -46.00 -50.79 5.76
C MET A 1 -45.27 -51.92 5.04
N LYS A 2 -44.48 -52.75 5.75
CA LYS A 2 -43.79 -53.98 5.24
C LYS A 2 -42.71 -53.72 4.15
N ARG A 3 -41.72 -54.57 3.88
CA ARG A 3 -40.72 -55.37 4.68
C ARG A 3 -39.80 -56.09 3.65
N THR A 4 -38.72 -56.79 4.08
CA THR A 4 -37.76 -57.63 3.28
C THR A 4 -36.78 -56.84 2.38
N ALA A 5 -35.45 -57.01 2.35
CA ALA A 5 -34.44 -57.91 2.97
C ALA A 5 -34.42 -59.38 2.52
N LEU A 6 -33.29 -60.07 2.24
CA LEU A 6 -31.86 -59.68 2.17
C LEU A 6 -31.40 -59.64 0.67
N LEU A 7 -30.27 -60.10 0.08
CA LEU A 7 -29.01 -60.87 0.32
C LEU A 7 -27.98 -60.38 -0.77
N SER A 8 -26.71 -60.81 -0.94
CA SER A 8 -25.57 -61.30 -0.11
C SER A 8 -24.37 -61.63 -1.04
N THR A 9 -23.12 -61.45 -0.57
CA THR A 9 -21.86 -62.16 -0.99
C THR A 9 -21.44 -62.31 -2.48
N ALA A 10 -20.37 -61.61 -2.88
CA ALA A 10 -19.09 -62.14 -3.45
C ALA A 10 -18.10 -60.94 -3.60
N PHE A 11 -16.84 -60.90 -3.13
CA PHE A 11 -15.71 -61.84 -3.05
C PHE A 11 -14.82 -61.85 -4.32
N ALA A 12 -13.77 -61.02 -4.31
CA ALA A 12 -12.60 -61.04 -5.21
C ALA A 12 -11.42 -60.30 -4.51
N PRO A 13 -10.13 -60.56 -4.85
CA PRO A 13 -9.12 -60.72 -3.78
C PRO A 13 -8.03 -59.64 -3.68
N LEU A 14 -7.21 -59.81 -2.64
CA LEU A 14 -5.97 -59.09 -2.34
C LEU A 14 -4.97 -59.10 -3.51
N ALA A 15 -4.49 -57.91 -3.90
CA ALA A 15 -3.25 -57.74 -4.66
C ALA A 15 -2.16 -57.21 -3.73
N LEU A 16 -1.30 -58.10 -3.22
CA LEU A 16 -0.23 -57.77 -2.28
C LEU A 16 1.08 -57.60 -3.05
N THR A 17 1.44 -56.36 -3.37
CA THR A 17 2.73 -56.01 -3.97
C THR A 17 3.47 -54.98 -3.11
N SER A 18 4.43 -55.47 -2.33
CA SER A 18 5.39 -54.64 -1.62
C SER A 18 6.27 -53.85 -2.60
N LEU A 19 6.58 -52.60 -2.27
CA LEU A 19 7.96 -52.12 -2.39
C LEU A 19 8.23 -51.03 -1.35
N LEU A 20 9.40 -51.06 -0.73
CA LEU A 20 9.86 -49.93 0.08
C LEU A 20 10.33 -48.80 -0.85
N LEU A 21 10.08 -47.56 -0.45
CA LEU A 21 10.99 -46.47 -0.79
C LEU A 21 11.05 -45.44 0.35
N LEU A 22 12.12 -45.47 1.15
CA LEU A 22 12.45 -44.37 2.05
C LEU A 22 13.06 -43.24 1.21
N ALA A 23 12.23 -42.30 0.77
CA ALA A 23 12.68 -41.08 0.11
C ALA A 23 12.96 -39.99 1.16
N SER A 24 14.16 -40.01 1.76
CA SER A 24 14.65 -38.89 2.58
C SER A 24 15.04 -37.72 1.69
N CYS A 25 14.41 -36.55 1.84
CA CYS A 25 14.93 -35.31 1.29
C CYS A 25 14.36 -34.06 2.00
N ALA A 26 15.24 -33.07 2.19
CA ALA A 26 15.01 -31.69 2.62
C ALA A 26 14.31 -31.44 3.99
N PRO A 27 14.91 -30.67 4.92
CA PRO A 27 14.13 -29.94 5.91
C PRO A 27 13.27 -28.87 5.20
N PRO A 28 12.21 -28.33 5.85
CA PRO A 28 11.52 -27.16 5.30
C PRO A 28 12.56 -26.05 5.05
N ARG A 29 12.74 -25.70 3.78
CA ARG A 29 13.59 -24.57 3.38
C ARG A 29 12.86 -23.32 3.85
N SER A 30 13.22 -22.80 5.02
CA SER A 30 12.67 -21.55 5.51
C SER A 30 12.85 -20.49 4.44
N GLU A 31 11.74 -20.06 3.86
CA GLU A 31 11.67 -18.74 3.25
C GLU A 31 11.82 -17.74 4.40
N ILE A 32 13.09 -17.44 4.68
CA ILE A 32 13.49 -16.23 5.38
C ILE A 32 13.07 -15.12 4.42
N GLU A 33 11.82 -14.69 4.54
CA GLU A 33 11.32 -13.46 3.93
C GLU A 33 12.37 -12.39 4.23
N PRO A 34 12.98 -11.77 3.20
CA PRO A 34 14.08 -10.84 3.43
C PRO A 34 13.55 -9.74 4.35
N PRO A 35 14.27 -9.40 5.45
CA PRO A 35 13.78 -8.42 6.40
C PRO A 35 13.41 -7.14 5.63
N PRO A 36 12.23 -6.56 5.89
CA PRO A 36 11.71 -5.46 5.08
C PRO A 36 12.77 -4.37 4.98
N PRO A 37 13.00 -3.80 3.78
CA PRO A 37 14.08 -2.84 3.57
C PRO A 37 13.94 -1.71 4.60
N PRO A 38 15.06 -1.28 5.22
CA PRO A 38 15.00 -0.28 6.28
C PRO A 38 14.28 0.97 5.75
N PRO A 39 13.43 1.62 6.58
CA PRO A 39 12.71 2.81 6.15
C PRO A 39 13.71 3.84 5.66
N VAL A 40 13.42 4.46 4.51
CA VAL A 40 14.33 5.44 3.89
C VAL A 40 14.32 6.69 4.75
N GLU A 41 15.33 6.83 5.61
CA GLU A 41 15.48 7.98 6.51
C GLU A 41 15.89 9.23 5.72
N LEU A 42 14.90 9.88 5.10
CA LEU A 42 15.06 11.18 4.46
C LEU A 42 15.62 12.21 5.45
N SER A 43 16.67 12.92 5.01
CA SER A 43 17.25 14.04 5.73
C SER A 43 16.27 15.21 5.88
N LEU A 44 16.53 16.11 6.84
CA LEU A 44 15.68 17.29 7.04
C LEU A 44 15.59 18.16 5.77
N GLU A 45 16.68 18.30 5.02
CA GLU A 45 16.73 19.07 3.79
C GLU A 45 15.84 18.47 2.69
N GLU A 46 15.83 17.13 2.54
CA GLU A 46 14.95 16.42 1.62
C GLU A 46 13.48 16.52 2.03
N ARG A 47 13.17 16.34 3.33
CA ARG A 47 11.80 16.54 3.85
C ARG A 47 11.29 17.95 3.56
N GLN A 48 12.13 18.96 3.77
CA GLN A 48 11.80 20.35 3.46
C GLN A 48 11.70 20.61 1.95
N ARG A 49 12.51 19.95 1.09
CA ARG A 49 12.34 19.99 -0.38
C ARG A 49 10.95 19.49 -0.77
N ILE A 50 10.58 18.30 -0.31
CA ILE A 50 9.30 17.65 -0.61
C ILE A 50 8.12 18.50 -0.09
N PHE A 51 8.24 19.10 1.09
CA PHE A 51 7.26 20.06 1.60
C PHE A 51 7.13 21.31 0.72
N ARG A 52 8.25 21.92 0.30
CA ARG A 52 8.22 23.11 -0.58
C ARG A 52 7.61 22.79 -1.94
N GLU A 53 7.96 21.65 -2.54
CA GLU A 53 7.37 21.17 -3.79
C GLU A 53 5.86 20.97 -3.64
N TYR A 54 5.44 20.28 -2.57
CA TYR A 54 4.03 20.06 -2.25
C TYR A 54 3.25 21.38 -2.13
N MET A 55 3.77 22.34 -1.36
CA MET A 55 3.12 23.63 -1.13
C MET A 55 3.08 24.53 -2.38
N GLN A 56 4.03 24.37 -3.31
CA GLN A 56 3.97 25.06 -4.61
C GLN A 56 2.86 24.50 -5.50
N GLU A 57 2.67 23.19 -5.54
CA GLU A 57 1.61 22.57 -6.34
C GLU A 57 0.22 22.78 -5.70
N ASP A 58 0.10 22.73 -4.37
CA ASP A 58 -1.16 23.00 -3.65
C ASP A 58 -1.72 24.41 -3.98
N GLY A 59 -0.82 25.39 -4.18
CA GLY A 59 -1.17 26.72 -4.67
C GLY A 59 -1.71 26.73 -6.11
N LYS A 60 -1.14 25.94 -7.02
CA LYS A 60 -1.62 25.78 -8.40
C LYS A 60 -2.97 25.05 -8.45
N ILE A 61 -3.10 23.97 -7.69
CA ILE A 61 -4.33 23.18 -7.53
C ILE A 61 -5.46 24.07 -7.00
N THR A 62 -5.19 24.90 -6.00
CA THR A 62 -6.16 25.87 -5.47
C THR A 62 -6.61 26.86 -6.55
N GLN A 63 -5.69 27.50 -7.28
CA GLN A 63 -6.02 28.40 -8.38
C GLN A 63 -6.79 27.69 -9.51
N GLN A 64 -6.47 26.44 -9.82
CA GLN A 64 -7.16 25.64 -10.84
C GLN A 64 -8.61 25.33 -10.43
N ALA A 65 -8.85 25.01 -9.15
CA ALA A 65 -10.18 24.74 -8.64
C ALA A 65 -11.05 26.00 -8.58
N GLU A 66 -10.51 27.12 -8.06
CA GLU A 66 -11.18 28.43 -8.04
C GLU A 66 -11.50 28.93 -9.46
N LYS A 67 -10.59 28.73 -10.43
CA LYS A 67 -10.82 29.06 -11.84
C LYS A 67 -11.88 28.18 -12.51
N LYS A 68 -12.01 26.91 -12.11
CA LYS A 68 -12.99 25.96 -12.66
C LYS A 68 -14.39 26.18 -12.09
N PHE A 69 -14.49 26.53 -10.80
CA PHE A 69 -15.75 26.68 -10.07
C PHE A 69 -15.87 28.07 -9.39
N PRO A 70 -15.76 29.19 -10.13
CA PRO A 70 -15.61 30.54 -9.55
C PRO A 70 -16.82 31.03 -8.76
N ASN A 71 -17.99 30.43 -8.96
CA ASN A 71 -19.24 30.77 -8.27
C ASN A 71 -19.68 29.69 -7.26
N SER A 72 -18.89 28.64 -7.05
CA SER A 72 -19.28 27.45 -6.28
C SER A 72 -18.16 27.00 -5.34
N PRO A 73 -18.09 27.57 -4.12
CA PRO A 73 -17.05 27.24 -3.15
C PRO A 73 -17.04 25.77 -2.70
N ILE A 74 -18.16 25.06 -2.84
CA ILE A 74 -18.30 23.64 -2.50
C ILE A 74 -17.63 22.78 -3.57
N GLU A 75 -18.01 22.93 -4.84
CA GLU A 75 -17.39 22.19 -5.95
C GLU A 75 -15.88 22.55 -6.10
N ALA A 76 -15.51 23.81 -5.82
CA ALA A 76 -14.11 24.23 -5.75
C ALA A 76 -13.34 23.56 -4.60
N PHE A 77 -13.98 23.29 -3.46
CA PHE A 77 -13.36 22.57 -2.35
C PHE A 77 -13.21 21.08 -2.66
N GLU A 78 -14.28 20.43 -3.14
CA GLU A 78 -14.28 18.99 -3.46
C GLU A 78 -13.24 18.66 -4.52
N PHE A 79 -13.25 19.38 -5.65
CA PHE A 79 -12.28 19.18 -6.74
C PHE A 79 -10.83 19.53 -6.34
N LYS A 80 -10.62 20.42 -5.35
CA LYS A 80 -9.30 20.70 -4.79
C LYS A 80 -8.79 19.52 -3.95
N GLU A 81 -9.63 18.92 -3.12
CA GLU A 81 -9.21 17.75 -2.32
C GLU A 81 -9.01 16.49 -3.20
N GLU A 82 -9.77 16.34 -4.30
CA GLU A 82 -9.50 15.32 -5.34
C GLU A 82 -8.09 15.48 -5.92
N LEU A 83 -7.80 16.62 -6.55
CA LEU A 83 -6.48 16.91 -7.16
C LEU A 83 -5.33 16.82 -6.14
N ARG A 84 -5.53 17.32 -4.92
CA ARG A 84 -4.56 17.21 -3.83
C ARG A 84 -4.29 15.74 -3.45
N THR A 85 -5.29 14.89 -3.50
CA THR A 85 -5.16 13.45 -3.17
C THR A 85 -4.41 12.70 -4.28
N GLU A 86 -4.74 12.97 -5.54
CA GLU A 86 -4.00 12.46 -6.70
C GLU A 86 -2.53 12.90 -6.65
N TYR A 87 -2.28 14.19 -6.43
CA TYR A 87 -0.92 14.73 -6.39
C TYR A 87 -0.09 14.22 -5.20
N LYS A 88 -0.67 14.07 -3.99
CA LYS A 88 0.01 13.39 -2.87
C LYS A 88 0.43 11.97 -3.23
N ALA A 89 -0.43 11.23 -3.93
CA ALA A 89 -0.11 9.89 -4.39
C ALA A 89 1.03 9.88 -5.43
N SER A 90 1.04 10.85 -6.35
CA SER A 90 2.09 11.02 -7.36
C SER A 90 3.43 11.44 -6.75
N LEU A 91 3.45 12.42 -5.85
CA LEU A 91 4.66 12.92 -5.18
C LEU A 91 5.31 11.82 -4.32
N ALA A 92 4.51 11.05 -3.57
CA ALA A 92 5.02 9.91 -2.81
C ALA A 92 5.69 8.86 -3.72
N ALA A 93 5.11 8.58 -4.90
CA ALA A 93 5.68 7.65 -5.88
C ALA A 93 6.94 8.20 -6.58
N GLN A 94 6.98 9.50 -6.89
CA GLN A 94 8.14 10.21 -7.46
C GLN A 94 9.35 10.13 -6.52
N GLU A 95 9.14 10.53 -5.27
CA GLU A 95 10.18 10.57 -4.21
C GLU A 95 10.45 9.19 -3.60
N ARG A 96 9.73 8.15 -4.06
CA ARG A 96 9.85 6.74 -3.64
C ARG A 96 9.62 6.49 -2.15
N ILE A 97 8.77 7.30 -1.53
CA ILE A 97 8.38 7.18 -0.11
C ILE A 97 6.97 6.60 0.04
N PRO A 98 6.66 5.88 1.14
CA PRO A 98 5.29 5.54 1.47
C PRO A 98 4.47 6.80 1.75
N ARG A 99 3.16 6.78 1.43
CA ARG A 99 2.26 7.93 1.66
C ARG A 99 2.24 8.40 3.12
N THR A 100 2.38 7.46 4.07
CA THR A 100 2.48 7.78 5.50
C THR A 100 3.66 8.69 5.80
N GLN A 101 4.84 8.44 5.21
CA GLN A 101 6.01 9.30 5.40
C GLN A 101 5.84 10.69 4.77
N LEU A 102 5.07 10.81 3.67
CA LEU A 102 4.68 12.12 3.15
C LEU A 102 3.71 12.83 4.12
N GLU A 103 2.74 12.13 4.69
CA GLU A 103 1.81 12.67 5.69
C GLU A 103 2.53 13.06 7.00
N ASP A 104 3.54 12.30 7.42
CA ASP A 104 4.44 12.63 8.52
C ASP A 104 5.24 13.90 8.23
N ILE A 105 5.78 14.06 7.01
CA ILE A 105 6.49 15.28 6.58
C ILE A 105 5.56 16.51 6.61
N LEU A 106 4.34 16.39 6.08
CA LEU A 106 3.36 17.49 6.10
C LEU A 106 2.90 17.82 7.54
N THR A 107 2.85 16.81 8.42
CA THR A 107 2.52 16.99 9.84
C THR A 107 3.65 17.63 10.61
N GLN A 108 4.90 17.19 10.39
CA GLN A 108 6.12 17.78 10.95
C GLN A 108 6.25 19.24 10.53
N ALA A 109 6.11 19.54 9.23
CA ALA A 109 6.14 20.90 8.69
C ALA A 109 5.10 21.83 9.34
N LYS A 110 3.90 21.32 9.64
CA LYS A 110 2.84 22.07 10.34
C LYS A 110 3.15 22.31 11.83
N GLN A 111 3.81 21.37 12.51
CA GLN A 111 4.20 21.50 13.92
C GLN A 111 5.39 22.47 14.08
N GLU A 112 6.42 22.31 13.24
CA GLU A 112 7.62 23.14 13.21
C GLU A 112 7.43 24.49 12.49
N LYS A 113 6.27 24.68 11.84
CA LYS A 113 5.89 25.89 11.07
C LYS A 113 6.86 26.20 9.91
N TRP A 114 7.30 25.18 9.18
CA TRP A 114 8.13 25.38 7.99
C TRP A 114 7.44 26.33 7.00
N THR A 115 8.20 27.26 6.46
CA THR A 115 7.71 28.28 5.53
C THR A 115 8.15 27.99 4.10
N LEU A 116 7.50 28.64 3.12
CA LEU A 116 7.93 28.60 1.71
C LEU A 116 9.16 29.49 1.45
N THR A 117 9.42 30.47 2.32
CA THR A 117 10.64 31.27 2.33
C THR A 117 11.83 30.42 2.80
N PRO A 118 12.99 30.45 2.11
CA PRO A 118 14.22 29.98 2.74
C PRO A 118 14.58 30.90 3.91
N ASP A 119 15.01 30.32 5.04
CA ASP A 119 15.77 31.06 6.04
C ASP A 119 17.04 31.65 5.38
N SER A 120 17.40 32.88 5.74
CA SER A 120 18.35 33.74 5.03
C SER A 120 19.22 34.57 5.96
#